data_AF-A0A7V2AJZ6-F1
#
_entry.id   AF-A0A7V2AJZ6-F1
#
_cell.length_a   1.000
_cell.length_b   1.000
_cell.length_c   1.000
_cell.angle_alpha   90.00
_cell.angle_beta   90.00
_cell.angle_gamma   90.00
#
_symmetry.space_group_name_H-M   'P 1'
#
loop_
_entity.id
_entity.type
_entity.pdbx_description
1 polymer ?
#
loop_
_entity_poly.entity_id
_entity_poly.type
_entity_poly.pdbx_seq_one_letter_code
_entity_poly.pdbx_strand_id
1 'polypeptide(L)'
;MPSGPASAARFLKTRLPIGNVGTLDPQLSTACQHNQFNQLKVQNLHIGFTGDKGRGITGIATQAYNLRDPNGLARNDTTYHFYNDGYSNCRVYTARFRLPPRQ
;
A
#
# COMPACT_ATOMS: atom_id res chain seq x y z
N MET A 1 -14.71 -25.34 16.56
CA MET A 1 -13.55 -25.60 15.68
C MET A 1 -14.06 -25.67 14.25
N PRO A 2 -13.45 -25.06 13.20
CA PRO A 2 -12.04 -24.65 12.99
C PRO A 2 -11.89 -23.10 12.99
N SER A 3 -10.77 -22.37 12.83
CA SER A 3 -9.31 -22.60 12.85
C SER A 3 -8.61 -21.24 12.62
N GLY A 4 -7.42 -21.04 13.21
CA GLY A 4 -6.37 -20.16 12.68
C GLY A 4 -6.06 -18.90 13.51
N PRO A 5 -4.77 -18.58 13.80
CA PRO A 5 -4.43 -17.30 14.37
C PRO A 5 -4.72 -16.23 13.30
N ALA A 6 -5.57 -15.26 13.63
CA ALA A 6 -5.72 -14.06 12.83
C ALA A 6 -4.31 -13.48 12.63
N SER A 7 -3.80 -13.50 11.39
CA SER A 7 -2.51 -12.90 11.06
C SER A 7 -2.54 -11.47 11.59
N ALA A 8 -1.74 -11.20 12.62
CA ALA A 8 -1.69 -9.90 13.25
C ALA A 8 -1.28 -8.90 12.17
N ALA A 9 -2.24 -8.12 11.67
CA ALA A 9 -1.97 -7.05 10.72
C ALA A 9 -0.85 -6.20 11.31
N ARG A 10 0.32 -6.19 10.67
CA ARG A 10 1.49 -5.50 11.23
C ARG A 10 1.30 -4.02 10.96
N PHE A 11 0.85 -3.29 11.98
CA PHE A 11 0.68 -1.85 11.92
C PHE A 11 2.04 -1.16 12.14
N LEU A 12 2.58 -0.51 11.12
CA LEU A 12 3.57 0.54 11.38
C LEU A 12 2.78 1.81 11.71
N LYS A 13 3.06 2.45 12.84
CA LYS A 13 2.53 3.79 13.15
C LYS A 13 3.57 4.81 12.67
N THR A 14 3.23 5.58 11.65
CA THR A 14 4.01 6.75 11.25
C THR A 14 3.26 8.02 11.61
N ARG A 15 4.00 9.05 12.02
CA ARG A 15 3.46 10.39 12.33
C ARG A 15 3.36 11.29 11.08
N LEU A 16 3.65 10.74 9.90
CA LEU A 16 3.59 11.49 8.65
C LEU A 16 2.12 11.64 8.17
N PRO A 17 1.71 12.83 7.73
CA PRO A 17 0.37 13.06 7.19
C PRO A 17 0.13 12.24 5.92
N ILE A 18 -1.14 11.96 5.58
CA ILE A 18 -1.52 11.14 4.42
C ILE A 18 -0.94 11.66 3.08
N GLY A 19 -0.67 12.97 2.98
CA GLY A 19 -0.02 13.58 1.81
C GLY A 19 1.47 13.25 1.66
N ASN A 20 2.12 12.72 2.70
CA ASN A 20 3.55 12.36 2.72
C ASN A 20 3.81 10.85 2.64
N VAL A 21 2.76 10.03 2.48
CA VAL A 21 2.90 8.56 2.36
C VAL A 21 3.34 8.14 0.97
N GLY A 22 3.27 9.07 0.01
CA GLY A 22 3.59 8.84 -1.37
C GLY A 22 2.82 9.79 -2.27
N THR A 23 3.21 9.82 -3.54
CA THR A 23 2.51 10.56 -4.58
C THR A 23 1.44 9.66 -5.19
N LEU A 24 0.21 10.16 -5.32
CA LEU A 24 -0.87 9.45 -6.02
C LEU A 24 -0.41 9.13 -7.46
N ASP A 25 -0.49 7.87 -7.86
CA ASP A 25 -0.18 7.43 -9.22
C ASP A 25 -1.49 7.09 -9.94
N PRO A 26 -1.94 7.92 -10.90
CA PRO A 26 -3.21 7.71 -11.60
C PRO A 26 -3.23 6.40 -12.40
N GLN A 27 -2.11 6.04 -13.03
CA GLN A 27 -2.02 4.84 -13.85
C GLN A 27 -2.16 3.58 -12.98
N LEU A 28 -1.43 3.54 -11.85
CA LEU A 28 -1.54 2.43 -10.92
C LEU A 28 -2.90 2.38 -10.21
N SER A 29 -3.52 3.55 -9.98
CA SER A 29 -4.87 3.61 -9.42
C SER A 29 -5.90 3.02 -10.37
N THR A 30 -5.85 3.36 -11.67
CA THR A 30 -6.68 2.72 -12.70
C THR A 30 -6.43 1.22 -12.76
N ALA A 31 -5.17 0.79 -12.79
CA ALA A 31 -4.84 -0.64 -12.77
C ALA A 31 -5.41 -1.36 -11.52
N CYS A 32 -5.34 -0.74 -10.34
CA CYS A 32 -5.92 -1.29 -9.12
C CYS A 32 -7.45 -1.43 -9.22
N GLN A 33 -8.14 -0.44 -9.78
CA GLN A 33 -9.59 -0.48 -10.00
C GLN A 33 -10.00 -1.62 -10.94
N HIS A 34 -9.13 -1.99 -11.87
CA HIS A 34 -9.32 -3.12 -12.78
C HIS A 34 -8.81 -4.46 -12.24
N ASN A 35 -8.41 -4.53 -10.97
CA ASN A 35 -7.80 -5.71 -10.36
C ASN A 35 -6.52 -6.18 -11.10
N GLN A 36 -5.73 -5.24 -11.62
CA GLN A 36 -4.48 -5.48 -12.36
C GLN A 36 -3.23 -4.99 -11.61
N PHE A 37 -3.41 -4.36 -10.44
CA PHE A 37 -2.32 -3.90 -9.59
C PHE A 37 -2.84 -3.78 -8.16
N ASN A 38 -2.70 -4.85 -7.36
CA ASN A 38 -3.40 -5.00 -6.07
C ASN A 38 -2.54 -5.78 -5.07
N GLN A 39 -2.97 -5.86 -3.82
CA GLN A 39 -2.31 -6.75 -2.86
C GLN A 39 -2.69 -8.22 -3.11
N LEU A 40 -1.71 -9.13 -2.96
CA LEU A 40 -1.97 -10.58 -3.00
C LEU A 40 -2.78 -11.03 -1.77
N LYS A 41 -2.45 -10.50 -0.60
CA LYS A 41 -3.14 -10.71 0.66
C LYS A 41 -3.59 -9.36 1.19
N VAL A 42 -4.86 -9.05 0.96
CA VAL A 42 -5.49 -7.87 1.54
C VAL A 42 -5.45 -8.02 3.06
N GLN A 43 -5.07 -6.96 3.76
CA GLN A 43 -4.97 -6.87 5.22
C GLN A 43 -3.78 -7.49 5.96
N ASN A 44 -2.76 -7.99 5.26
CA ASN A 44 -1.61 -8.61 5.91
C ASN A 44 -0.65 -7.59 6.58
N LEU A 45 -0.37 -6.49 5.88
CA LEU A 45 0.48 -5.40 6.34
C LEU A 45 -0.21 -4.08 6.02
N HIS A 46 -0.50 -3.32 7.06
CA HIS A 46 -1.21 -2.06 6.96
C HIS A 46 -0.41 -0.97 7.64
N ILE A 47 -0.45 0.22 7.08
CA ILE A 47 -0.05 1.41 7.84
C ILE A 47 -1.29 2.23 8.12
N GLY A 48 -1.52 2.46 9.41
CA GLY A 48 -2.48 3.44 9.87
C GLY A 48 -1.83 4.81 9.82
N PHE A 49 -2.40 5.72 9.06
CA PHE A 49 -1.94 7.10 8.93
C PHE A 49 -2.92 8.04 9.61
N THR A 50 -2.39 9.11 10.20
CA THR A 50 -3.18 10.25 10.66
C THR A 50 -2.69 11.47 9.87
N GLY A 51 -3.51 11.96 8.94
CA GLY A 51 -3.27 13.23 8.26
C GLY A 51 -4.32 14.28 8.61
N ASP A 52 -4.11 15.52 8.17
CA ASP A 52 -5.01 16.66 8.46
C ASP A 52 -6.46 16.45 8.00
N LYS A 53 -6.69 15.49 7.08
CA LYS A 53 -8.02 15.12 6.55
C LYS A 53 -8.58 13.80 7.10
N GLY A 54 -7.96 13.22 8.14
CA GLY A 54 -8.49 12.05 8.85
C GLY A 54 -7.51 10.88 9.03
N ARG A 55 -8.01 9.84 9.71
CA ARG A 55 -7.32 8.55 9.88
C ARG A 55 -7.65 7.63 8.70
N GLY A 56 -6.63 7.10 8.03
CA GLY A 56 -6.79 6.14 6.94
C GLY A 56 -5.88 4.93 7.15
N ILE A 57 -6.38 3.74 6.81
CA ILE A 57 -5.57 2.53 6.76
C ILE A 57 -5.28 2.24 5.29
N THR A 58 -4.02 2.18 4.90
CA THR A 58 -3.65 1.67 3.57
C THR A 58 -2.93 0.34 3.71
N GLY A 59 -3.19 -0.56 2.78
CA GLY A 59 -2.37 -1.75 2.60
C GLY A 59 -1.02 -1.39 1.99
N ILE A 60 -0.02 -2.25 2.20
CA ILE A 60 1.32 -2.06 1.65
C ILE A 60 1.74 -3.26 0.80
N ALA A 61 2.31 -2.94 -0.35
CA ALA A 61 3.06 -3.88 -1.15
C ALA A 61 4.35 -3.26 -1.69
N THR A 62 5.31 -4.10 -2.03
CA THR A 62 6.47 -3.76 -2.85
C THR A 62 6.59 -4.81 -3.94
N GLN A 63 7.43 -4.61 -4.95
CA GLN A 63 7.66 -5.64 -5.97
C GLN A 63 8.07 -7.00 -5.38
N ALA A 64 8.80 -7.00 -4.25
CA ALA A 64 9.23 -8.21 -3.56
C ALA A 64 8.24 -8.73 -2.50
N TYR A 65 7.15 -7.99 -2.23
CA TYR A 65 6.25 -8.30 -1.12
C TYR A 65 4.79 -7.95 -1.41
N ASN A 66 3.92 -8.95 -1.31
CA ASN A 66 2.45 -8.80 -1.27
C ASN A 66 1.84 -8.06 -2.47
N LEU A 67 2.52 -7.98 -3.61
CA LEU A 67 2.03 -7.29 -4.81
C LEU A 67 1.60 -8.29 -5.88
N ARG A 68 0.40 -8.09 -6.42
CA ARG A 68 -0.09 -8.71 -7.65
C ARG A 68 0.04 -7.70 -8.78
N ASP A 69 0.97 -7.96 -9.68
CA ASP A 69 1.28 -7.09 -10.82
C ASP A 69 1.55 -7.94 -12.08
N PRO A 70 0.51 -8.47 -12.74
CA PRO A 70 0.65 -9.28 -13.96
C PRO A 70 1.22 -8.50 -15.15
N ASN A 71 1.18 -7.17 -15.12
CA ASN A 71 1.60 -6.31 -16.21
C ASN A 71 3.02 -5.72 -16.02
N GLY A 72 3.68 -6.02 -14.90
CA GLY A 72 5.02 -5.51 -14.61
C GLY A 72 5.10 -3.99 -14.46
N LEU A 73 4.05 -3.37 -13.92
CA LEU A 73 3.98 -1.91 -13.69
C LEU A 73 4.85 -1.46 -12.51
N ALA A 74 5.26 -2.38 -11.64
CA ALA A 74 6.05 -2.10 -10.46
C ALA A 74 7.46 -1.61 -10.83
N ARG A 75 7.84 -0.51 -10.20
CA ARG A 75 9.20 0.03 -10.16
C ARG A 75 9.96 -0.52 -8.96
N ASN A 76 11.27 -0.70 -9.14
CA ASN A 76 12.23 -0.98 -8.06
C ASN A 76 12.20 0.14 -7.00
N ASP A 77 12.60 -0.20 -5.76
CA ASP A 77 12.74 0.72 -4.62
C ASP A 77 11.50 1.57 -4.30
N THR A 78 10.33 1.08 -4.70
CA THR A 78 9.06 1.77 -4.55
C THR A 78 8.12 0.96 -3.66
N THR A 79 7.57 1.63 -2.67
CA THR A 79 6.49 1.12 -1.81
C THR A 79 5.16 1.62 -2.34
N TYR A 80 4.21 0.70 -2.48
CA TYR A 80 2.85 0.96 -2.94
C TYR A 80 1.90 0.95 -1.76
N HIS A 81 1.13 2.02 -1.63
CA HIS A 81 0.12 2.20 -0.60
C HIS A 81 -1.26 2.12 -1.23
N PHE A 82 -2.02 1.10 -0.87
CA PHE A 82 -3.34 0.83 -1.44
C PHE A 82 -4.43 1.33 -0.53
N TYR A 83 -5.20 2.29 -1.02
CA TYR A 83 -6.43 2.75 -0.38
C TYR A 83 -7.63 2.12 -1.10
N ASN A 84 -8.54 1.50 -0.34
CA ASN A 84 -9.69 0.77 -0.86
C ASN A 84 -9.31 -0.27 -1.94
N ASP A 85 -8.30 -1.08 -1.65
CA ASP A 85 -7.89 -2.19 -2.51
C ASP A 85 -9.07 -3.15 -2.77
N GLY A 86 -9.27 -3.55 -4.03
CA GLY A 86 -10.39 -4.38 -4.47
C GLY A 86 -11.71 -3.65 -4.71
N TYR A 87 -11.77 -2.33 -4.52
CA TYR A 87 -12.96 -1.51 -4.80
C TYR A 87 -12.76 -0.60 -6.01
N SER A 88 -13.87 -0.16 -6.62
CA SER A 88 -13.88 0.72 -7.79
C SER A 88 -13.29 2.12 -7.53
N ASN A 89 -13.17 2.52 -6.27
CA ASN A 89 -12.50 3.77 -5.86
C ASN A 89 -11.08 3.53 -5.34
N CYS A 90 -10.44 2.42 -5.74
CA CYS A 90 -9.07 2.13 -5.36
C CYS A 90 -8.13 3.28 -5.78
N ARG A 91 -7.21 3.63 -4.88
CA ARG A 91 -6.14 4.60 -5.11
C ARG A 91 -4.81 4.01 -4.69
N VAL A 92 -3.80 4.21 -5.52
CA VAL A 92 -2.43 3.77 -5.27
C VAL A 92 -1.53 4.98 -5.11
N TYR A 93 -0.83 5.04 -3.98
CA TYR A 93 0.20 6.05 -3.73
C TYR A 93 1.58 5.39 -3.75
N THR A 94 2.56 6.08 -4.31
CA THR A 94 3.93 5.58 -4.44
C THR A 94 4.87 6.38 -3.55
N ALA A 95 5.60 5.69 -2.68
CA ALA A 95 6.72 6.28 -1.95
C ALA A 95 8.00 5.57 -2.38
N ARG A 96 9.00 6.35 -2.81
CA ARG A 96 10.33 5.80 -2.95
C ARG A 96 10.93 5.67 -1.57
N PHE A 97 11.47 4.49 -1.25
CA PHE A 97 12.31 4.35 -0.09
C PHE A 97 13.62 5.07 -0.39
N ARG A 98 13.71 6.38 -0.09
CA ARG A 98 15.03 6.98 0.10
C ARG A 98 15.57 6.37 1.38
N LEU A 99 16.47 5.40 1.26
CA LEU A 99 17.42 5.15 2.34
C LEU A 99 17.99 6.53 2.71
N PRO A 100 17.84 7.02 3.96
CA PRO A 100 18.66 8.15 4.38
C PRO A 100 20.12 7.74 4.11
N PRO A 101 20.97 8.64 3.56
CA PRO A 101 22.38 8.33 3.44
C PRO A 101 22.86 7.87 4.82
N ARG A 102 23.52 6.71 4.88
CA ARG A 102 24.28 6.32 6.07
C ARG A 102 25.27 7.45 6.30
N GLN A 103 25.04 8.27 7.32
CA GLN A 103 26.07 9.16 7.85
C GLN A 103 27.09 8.32 8.60
#